data_AF-A0A7M4F7S4-F1
#
_entry.id   AF-A0A7M4F7S4-F1
#
_cell.length_a   1.000
_cell.length_b   1.000
_cell.length_c   1.000
_cell.angle_alpha   90.00
_cell.angle_beta   90.00
_cell.angle_gamma   90.00
#
_symmetry.space_group_name_H-M   'P 1'
#
loop_
_entity.id
_entity.type
_entity.pdbx_description
1 polymer ?
#
loop_
_entity_poly.entity_id
_entity_poly.type
_entity_poly.pdbx_seq_one_letter_code
_entity_poly.pdbx_strand_id
1 'polypeptide(L)'
;MDEEDNAIDLYNNANLEKQNEAARIIQRSWKRYIDTHIFQYYKGLISFKMVGEPRLLMKYIDPLEAEFLDAAAGAYIRFRLGGTSYPPNIYYKIFTHRPVVDMCANSPKDYSKLASEQSLTEKIHGKIWKDDGSGWYKRVENNGWRLLSAKAWKSMDPFTTEDNKKEIQFHFSKLKRKQDVEVRRKRKKIEWLKKMYSSGSLWVRTGDPTITILIQRAAEGIIDATEKERAQDVMEWEVDELLKWTNVLDYGDQWKEIATSNTSDNYMGKLL
;
A
#
# COMPACT_ATOMS: atom_id res chain seq x y z
N MET A 1 6.90 -7.83 -66.97
CA MET A 1 8.10 -7.85 -66.11
C MET A 1 7.74 -7.40 -64.70
N ASP A 2 6.82 -6.44 -64.55
CA ASP A 2 6.45 -5.87 -63.24
C ASP A 2 5.58 -6.76 -62.33
N GLU A 3 4.89 -7.79 -62.84
CA GLU A 3 4.03 -8.66 -62.02
C GLU A 3 4.80 -9.83 -61.37
N GLU A 4 5.81 -10.38 -62.05
CA GLU A 4 6.64 -11.47 -61.53
C GLU A 4 7.58 -10.99 -60.42
N ASP A 5 8.19 -9.81 -60.59
CA ASP A 5 9.06 -9.21 -59.58
C ASP A 5 8.28 -8.86 -58.29
N ASN A 6 7.02 -8.41 -58.43
CA ASN A 6 6.14 -8.09 -57.31
C ASN A 6 5.71 -9.34 -56.52
N ALA A 7 5.48 -10.46 -57.21
CA ALA A 7 5.16 -11.75 -56.56
C ALA A 7 6.36 -12.33 -55.80
N ILE A 8 7.58 -12.17 -56.31
CA ILE A 8 8.82 -12.58 -55.66
C ILE A 8 9.08 -11.74 -54.40
N ASP A 9 8.86 -10.42 -54.47
CA ASP A 9 8.99 -9.53 -53.32
C ASP A 9 7.96 -9.84 -52.22
N LEU A 10 6.71 -10.13 -52.57
CA LEU A 10 5.68 -10.59 -51.64
C LEU A 10 6.07 -11.90 -50.93
N TYR A 11 6.63 -12.87 -51.66
CA TYR A 11 7.08 -14.14 -51.09
C TYR A 11 8.28 -13.95 -50.14
N ASN A 12 9.27 -13.13 -50.54
CA ASN A 12 10.44 -12.83 -49.71
C ASN A 12 10.06 -12.08 -48.42
N ASN A 13 9.12 -11.13 -48.52
CA ASN A 13 8.58 -10.43 -47.35
C ASN A 13 7.84 -11.38 -46.40
N ALA A 14 7.02 -12.30 -46.92
CA ALA A 14 6.35 -13.30 -46.10
C ALA A 14 7.33 -14.27 -45.41
N ASN A 15 8.44 -14.61 -46.07
CA ASN A 15 9.47 -15.46 -45.48
C ASN A 15 10.27 -14.71 -44.40
N LEU A 16 10.60 -13.44 -44.64
CA LEU A 16 11.25 -12.57 -43.66
C LEU A 16 10.35 -12.35 -42.43
N GLU A 17 9.03 -12.21 -42.63
CA GLU A 17 8.07 -12.11 -41.54
C GLU A 17 8.02 -13.38 -40.69
N LYS A 18 8.03 -14.56 -41.32
CA LYS A 18 8.14 -15.86 -40.62
C LYS A 18 9.44 -15.99 -39.83
N GLN A 19 10.57 -15.56 -40.39
CA GLN A 19 11.86 -15.57 -39.70
C GLN A 19 11.87 -14.59 -38.52
N ASN A 20 11.31 -13.40 -38.69
CA ASN A 20 11.16 -12.43 -37.62
C ASN A 20 10.27 -12.95 -36.49
N GLU A 21 9.21 -13.68 -36.83
CA GLU A 21 8.34 -14.28 -35.82
C GLU A 21 9.05 -15.40 -35.04
N ALA A 22 9.79 -16.27 -35.73
CA ALA A 22 10.62 -17.27 -35.08
C ALA A 22 11.68 -16.64 -34.16
N ALA A 23 12.34 -15.57 -34.62
CA ALA A 23 13.31 -14.82 -33.82
C ALA A 23 12.65 -14.19 -32.58
N ARG A 24 11.45 -13.62 -32.69
CA ARG A 24 10.70 -13.10 -31.53
C ARG A 24 10.36 -14.19 -30.52
N ILE A 25 9.99 -15.38 -30.97
CA ILE A 25 9.70 -16.53 -30.08
C ILE A 25 10.96 -16.91 -29.29
N ILE A 26 12.10 -17.03 -29.97
CA ILE A 26 13.38 -17.36 -29.34
C ILE A 26 13.83 -16.26 -28.37
N GLN A 27 13.69 -14.99 -28.75
CA GLN A 27 14.03 -13.87 -27.87
C GLN A 27 13.12 -13.79 -26.64
N ARG A 28 11.82 -14.05 -26.81
CA ARG A 28 10.86 -14.09 -25.69
C ARG A 28 11.15 -15.25 -24.74
N SER A 29 11.47 -16.43 -25.25
CA SER A 29 11.82 -17.58 -24.41
C SER A 29 13.13 -17.36 -23.65
N TRP A 30 14.14 -16.78 -24.30
CA TRP A 30 15.41 -16.42 -23.68
C TRP A 30 15.25 -15.35 -22.59
N LYS A 31 14.50 -14.27 -22.88
CA LYS A 31 14.19 -13.23 -21.88
C LYS A 31 13.45 -13.82 -20.68
N ARG A 32 12.43 -14.65 -20.93
CA ARG A 32 11.71 -15.35 -19.84
C ARG A 32 12.64 -16.22 -19.00
N TYR A 33 13.56 -16.94 -19.62
CA TYR A 33 14.54 -17.76 -18.91
C TYR A 33 15.43 -16.90 -18.00
N ILE A 34 16.02 -15.83 -18.54
CA ILE A 34 16.83 -14.87 -17.78
C ILE A 34 16.02 -14.26 -16.63
N ASP A 35 14.82 -13.76 -16.91
CA ASP A 35 13.97 -13.10 -15.91
C ASP A 35 13.54 -14.07 -14.81
N THR A 36 13.33 -15.34 -15.15
CA THR A 36 13.02 -16.37 -14.16
C THR A 36 14.24 -16.64 -13.27
N HIS A 37 15.44 -16.72 -13.86
CA HIS A 37 16.68 -16.95 -13.11
C HIS A 37 17.05 -15.80 -12.18
N ILE A 38 16.94 -14.56 -12.67
CA ILE A 38 17.20 -13.36 -11.87
C ILE A 38 16.19 -13.28 -10.71
N PHE A 39 14.92 -13.58 -10.95
CA PHE A 39 13.92 -13.62 -9.90
C PHE A 39 14.21 -14.71 -8.86
N GLN A 40 14.57 -15.92 -9.28
CA GLN A 40 14.95 -17.00 -8.38
C GLN A 40 16.16 -16.64 -7.53
N TYR A 41 17.16 -15.97 -8.11
CA TYR A 41 18.31 -15.45 -7.38
C TYR A 41 17.89 -14.46 -6.28
N TYR A 42 17.07 -13.46 -6.63
CA TYR A 42 16.56 -12.49 -5.66
C TYR A 42 15.69 -13.12 -4.57
N LYS A 43 14.84 -14.07 -4.95
CA LYS A 43 14.01 -14.85 -4.02
C LYS A 43 14.88 -15.60 -3.02
N GLY A 44 15.93 -16.28 -3.50
CA GLY A 44 16.92 -16.96 -2.65
C GLY A 44 17.59 -15.98 -1.69
N LEU A 45 18.08 -14.85 -2.20
CA LEU A 45 18.78 -13.83 -1.42
C LEU A 45 17.93 -13.22 -0.30
N ILE A 46 16.63 -13.03 -0.54
CA ILE A 46 15.69 -12.49 0.46
C ILE A 46 15.22 -13.57 1.44
N SER A 47 14.99 -14.80 0.96
CA SER A 47 14.46 -15.90 1.78
C SER A 47 15.37 -16.27 2.95
N PHE A 48 16.69 -16.10 2.81
CA PHE A 48 17.67 -16.46 3.83
C PHE A 48 17.62 -15.57 5.08
N LYS A 49 17.08 -14.35 4.99
CA LYS A 49 17.36 -13.27 5.96
C LYS A 49 16.35 -13.09 7.09
N MET A 50 15.38 -14.00 7.24
CA MET A 50 14.52 -14.03 8.42
C MET A 50 15.11 -14.83 9.60
N VAL A 51 16.33 -15.33 9.45
CA VAL A 51 17.07 -16.07 10.47
C VAL A 51 18.37 -15.34 10.78
N GLY A 52 18.47 -14.66 11.93
CA GLY A 52 19.70 -14.01 12.37
C GLY A 52 19.46 -12.72 13.16
N GLU A 53 20.55 -12.20 13.73
CA GLU A 53 20.52 -10.94 14.47
C GLU A 53 20.40 -9.74 13.50
N PRO A 54 19.32 -8.94 13.56
CA PRO A 54 19.11 -7.83 12.63
C PRO A 54 20.22 -6.79 12.67
N ARG A 55 20.85 -6.61 13.83
CA ARG A 55 21.98 -5.70 14.02
C ARG A 55 23.18 -6.06 13.13
N LEU A 56 23.52 -7.35 13.06
CA LEU A 56 24.62 -7.82 12.20
C LEU A 56 24.32 -7.60 10.74
N LEU A 57 23.09 -7.92 10.31
CA LEU A 57 22.65 -7.68 8.94
C LEU A 57 22.69 -6.18 8.61
N MET A 58 22.23 -5.33 9.53
CA MET A 58 22.21 -3.90 9.34
C MET A 58 23.63 -3.33 9.23
N LYS A 59 24.60 -3.88 9.96
CA LYS A 59 26.01 -3.48 9.86
C LYS A 59 26.58 -3.59 8.43
N TYR A 60 26.09 -4.52 7.62
CA TYR A 60 26.45 -4.66 6.21
C TYR A 60 25.68 -3.71 5.27
N ILE A 61 24.54 -3.19 5.71
CA ILE A 61 23.68 -2.29 4.93
C ILE A 61 24.02 -0.84 5.25
N ASP A 62 23.83 -0.46 6.52
CA ASP A 62 24.19 0.83 7.08
C ASP A 62 24.70 0.63 8.53
N PRO A 63 26.00 0.82 8.78
CA PRO A 63 26.56 0.62 10.11
C PRO A 63 26.06 1.63 11.14
N LEU A 64 25.66 2.84 10.72
CA LEU A 64 25.15 3.86 11.65
C LEU A 64 23.77 3.46 12.17
N GLU A 65 22.89 3.00 11.29
CA GLU A 65 21.56 2.52 11.70
C GLU A 65 21.64 1.25 12.55
N ALA A 66 22.67 0.43 12.34
CA ALA A 66 22.89 -0.76 13.14
C ALA A 66 23.16 -0.46 14.62
N GLU A 67 23.74 0.71 14.94
CA GLU A 67 23.98 1.10 16.34
C GLU A 67 22.70 1.43 17.10
N PHE A 68 21.66 1.89 16.40
CA PHE A 68 20.36 2.20 17.00
C PHE A 68 19.46 0.96 17.17
N LEU A 69 19.83 -0.19 16.60
CA LEU A 69 19.07 -1.43 16.73
C LEU A 69 19.38 -2.11 18.07
N ASP A 70 18.51 -1.84 19.05
CA ASP A 70 18.54 -2.51 20.35
C ASP A 70 17.92 -3.92 20.27
N ALA A 71 18.58 -4.89 20.91
CA ALA A 71 18.10 -6.26 21.03
C ALA A 71 16.78 -6.31 21.83
N ALA A 72 16.60 -5.42 22.81
CA ALA A 72 15.36 -5.38 23.60
C ALA A 72 14.17 -4.77 22.84
N ALA A 73 14.38 -4.10 21.71
CA ALA A 73 13.30 -3.68 20.83
C ALA A 73 12.67 -4.86 20.05
N GLY A 74 13.37 -5.99 19.96
CA GLY A 74 12.94 -7.12 19.11
C GLY A 74 12.76 -6.67 17.67
N ALA A 75 13.70 -5.87 17.17
CA ALA A 75 13.67 -5.38 15.80
C ALA A 75 13.87 -6.51 14.80
N TYR A 76 13.34 -6.38 13.59
CA TYR A 76 13.64 -7.26 12.46
C TYR A 76 13.53 -6.48 11.15
N ILE A 77 14.26 -6.93 10.13
CA ILE A 77 14.32 -6.25 8.84
C ILE A 77 13.53 -7.09 7.84
N ARG A 78 12.53 -6.47 7.20
CA ARG A 78 11.79 -7.11 6.10
C ARG A 78 12.28 -6.56 4.78
N PHE A 79 12.48 -7.44 3.81
CA PHE A 79 12.80 -7.07 2.45
C PHE A 79 11.57 -7.23 1.53
N ARG A 80 11.52 -6.40 0.49
CA ARG A 80 10.56 -6.52 -0.62
C ARG A 80 11.28 -6.32 -1.95
N LEU A 81 10.78 -6.97 -2.98
CA LEU A 81 11.11 -6.64 -4.36
C LEU A 81 10.14 -5.55 -4.86
N GLY A 82 10.66 -4.59 -5.60
CA GLY A 82 9.87 -3.50 -6.18
C GLY A 82 10.62 -2.79 -7.29
N GLY A 83 10.13 -1.62 -7.70
CA GLY A 83 10.70 -0.84 -8.80
C GLY A 83 9.76 -0.78 -9.99
N THR A 84 10.00 0.21 -10.87
CA THR A 84 9.17 0.47 -12.05
C THR A 84 9.59 -0.32 -13.29
N SER A 85 10.80 -0.88 -13.28
CA SER A 85 11.35 -1.71 -14.35
C SER A 85 11.95 -3.00 -13.81
N TYR A 86 12.06 -4.01 -14.67
CA TYR A 86 12.75 -5.26 -14.40
C TYR A 86 14.22 -5.16 -14.85
N PRO A 87 15.22 -5.70 -14.10
CA PRO A 87 15.14 -6.46 -12.85
C PRO A 87 14.63 -5.68 -11.62
N PRO A 88 14.02 -6.36 -10.63
CA PRO A 88 13.47 -5.69 -9.47
C PRO A 88 14.57 -5.15 -8.54
N ASN A 89 14.30 -3.99 -7.95
CA ASN A 89 15.05 -3.43 -6.84
C ASN A 89 14.65 -4.06 -5.51
N ILE A 90 15.60 -4.19 -4.60
CA ILE A 90 15.35 -4.65 -3.24
C ILE A 90 15.13 -3.43 -2.34
N TYR A 91 14.03 -3.42 -1.59
CA TYR A 91 13.79 -2.43 -0.54
C TYR A 91 13.75 -3.11 0.82
N TYR A 92 14.08 -2.38 1.87
CA TYR A 92 14.02 -2.84 3.24
C TYR A 92 13.22 -1.89 4.13
N LYS A 93 12.66 -2.42 5.21
CA LYS A 93 12.03 -1.65 6.29
C LYS A 93 12.24 -2.35 7.62
N ILE A 94 12.51 -1.56 8.65
CA ILE A 94 12.74 -2.02 10.02
C ILE A 94 11.38 -2.08 10.73
N PHE A 95 11.10 -3.22 11.35
CA PHE A 95 9.92 -3.48 12.15
C PHE A 95 10.33 -3.89 13.57
N THR A 96 9.41 -3.80 14.52
CA THR A 96 9.60 -4.28 15.89
C THR A 96 8.50 -5.28 16.21
N HIS A 97 8.87 -6.45 16.73
CA HIS A 97 7.89 -7.41 17.24
C HIS A 97 7.24 -6.93 18.53
N ARG A 98 7.99 -6.18 19.33
CA ARG A 98 7.53 -5.68 20.63
C ARG A 98 6.77 -4.36 20.42
N PRO A 99 5.70 -4.12 21.20
CA PRO A 99 4.95 -2.88 21.11
C PRO A 99 5.83 -1.71 21.58
N VAL A 100 6.09 -0.76 20.68
CA VAL A 100 6.78 0.49 21.01
C VAL A 100 5.73 1.57 21.21
N VAL A 101 5.79 2.26 22.35
CA VAL A 101 4.89 3.36 22.67
C VAL A 101 5.65 4.68 22.56
N ASP A 102 5.14 5.56 21.71
CA ASP A 102 5.59 6.95 21.65
C ASP A 102 4.90 7.74 22.77
N MET A 103 5.64 8.04 23.83
CA MET A 103 5.12 8.74 25.01
C MET A 103 4.69 10.17 24.66
N CYS A 104 5.49 10.87 23.85
CA CYS A 104 5.24 12.26 23.45
C CYS A 104 4.05 12.37 22.50
N ALA A 105 3.75 11.31 21.74
CA ALA A 105 2.55 11.25 20.90
C ALA A 105 1.23 11.25 21.69
N ASN A 106 1.22 10.71 22.92
CA ASN A 106 -0.01 10.63 23.72
C ASN A 106 -0.29 11.92 24.49
N SER A 107 0.76 12.63 24.89
CA SER A 107 0.64 13.93 25.52
C SER A 107 1.62 14.91 24.87
N PRO A 108 1.20 15.57 23.79
CA PRO A 108 2.10 16.34 22.95
C PRO A 108 2.47 17.70 23.55
N LYS A 109 2.13 17.98 24.80
CA LYS A 109 2.34 19.30 25.38
C LYS A 109 3.80 19.62 25.59
N ASP A 110 4.13 20.91 25.51
CA ASP A 110 5.44 21.41 25.87
C ASP A 110 5.55 21.57 27.38
N TYR A 111 6.06 20.53 28.05
CA TYR A 111 6.24 20.48 29.50
C TYR A 111 7.38 21.36 30.02
N SER A 112 8.20 21.93 29.14
CA SER A 112 9.28 22.82 29.57
C SER A 112 8.76 24.19 30.03
N LYS A 113 7.54 24.55 29.62
CA LYS A 113 6.91 25.84 29.94
C LYS A 113 6.07 25.70 31.21
N LEU A 114 6.29 26.57 32.19
CA LEU A 114 5.50 26.67 33.43
C LEU A 114 4.00 26.85 33.16
N ALA A 115 3.63 27.51 32.05
CA ALA A 115 2.23 27.66 31.64
C ALA A 115 1.52 26.33 31.29
N SER A 116 2.27 25.23 31.11
CA SER A 116 1.71 23.90 30.87
C SER A 116 1.26 23.18 32.14
N GLU A 117 1.75 23.62 33.32
CA GLU A 117 1.27 23.23 34.65
C GLU A 117 -0.07 23.89 34.97
N GLN A 118 -1.07 23.71 34.11
CA GLN A 118 -2.42 24.12 34.45
C GLN A 118 -2.93 23.23 35.57
N SER A 119 -3.32 23.85 36.69
CA SER A 119 -3.97 23.12 37.78
C SER A 119 -5.28 22.52 37.26
N LEU A 120 -5.59 21.27 37.62
CA LEU A 120 -6.89 20.66 37.32
C LEU A 120 -8.07 21.55 37.76
N THR A 121 -7.84 22.35 38.80
CA THR A 121 -8.78 23.31 39.40
C THR A 121 -9.23 24.42 38.44
N GLU A 122 -8.33 24.93 37.60
CA GLU A 122 -8.64 26.02 36.65
C GLU A 122 -9.51 25.56 35.48
N LYS A 123 -9.41 24.28 35.08
CA LYS A 123 -10.28 23.68 34.06
C LYS A 123 -11.71 23.49 34.53
N ILE A 124 -11.90 23.20 35.82
CA ILE A 124 -13.21 22.99 36.43
C ILE A 124 -13.97 24.33 36.55
N HIS A 125 -13.24 25.45 36.69
CA HIS A 125 -13.82 26.80 36.82
C HIS A 125 -14.19 27.48 35.48
N GLY A 126 -14.21 26.76 34.36
CA GLY A 126 -14.76 27.25 33.10
C GLY A 126 -13.92 28.29 32.34
N LYS A 127 -12.72 28.65 32.84
CA LYS A 127 -11.74 29.41 32.06
C LYS A 127 -10.99 28.47 31.11
N ILE A 128 -11.62 28.16 29.97
CA ILE A 128 -10.98 27.42 28.89
C ILE A 128 -9.98 28.36 28.21
N TRP A 129 -8.74 28.38 28.71
CA TRP A 129 -7.63 28.94 27.96
C TRP A 129 -7.46 28.09 26.68
N LYS A 130 -7.65 28.71 25.52
CA LYS A 130 -7.31 28.09 24.25
C LYS A 130 -5.80 28.01 24.17
N ASP A 131 -5.26 26.80 24.30
CA ASP A 131 -3.87 26.54 23.97
C ASP A 131 -3.77 26.55 22.43
N ASP A 132 -2.90 27.41 21.90
CA ASP A 132 -2.68 27.56 20.46
C ASP A 132 -1.99 26.31 19.86
N GLY A 133 -1.58 25.35 20.70
CA GLY A 133 -0.87 24.15 20.26
C GLY A 133 0.57 24.44 19.83
N SER A 134 1.04 25.66 20.04
CA SER A 134 2.36 26.13 19.64
C SER A 134 3.44 25.47 20.50
N GLY A 135 4.36 24.76 19.85
CA GLY A 135 5.40 23.98 20.51
C GLY A 135 4.98 22.57 20.93
N TRP A 136 3.76 22.13 20.59
CA TRP A 136 3.38 20.75 20.82
C TRP A 136 4.26 19.78 20.01
N TYR A 137 4.58 18.63 20.61
CA TYR A 137 5.23 17.51 19.94
C TYR A 137 4.42 17.11 18.70
N LYS A 138 5.07 17.24 17.53
CA LYS A 138 4.52 16.80 16.25
C LYS A 138 5.29 15.56 15.80
N ARG A 139 4.59 14.43 15.79
CA ARG A 139 5.15 13.19 15.26
C ARG A 139 5.29 13.28 13.74
N VAL A 140 6.49 13.03 13.23
CA VAL A 140 6.78 12.91 11.80
C VAL A 140 7.30 11.51 11.53
N GLU A 141 6.52 10.69 10.81
CA GLU A 141 6.90 9.32 10.48
C GLU A 141 7.53 9.25 9.09
N ASN A 142 8.86 9.33 9.01
CA ASN A 142 9.62 9.08 7.77
C ASN A 142 10.05 7.61 7.65
N ASN A 143 9.15 6.69 8.04
CA ASN A 143 9.41 5.25 8.03
C ASN A 143 8.88 4.60 6.73
N GLY A 144 9.24 5.19 5.60
CA GLY A 144 9.03 4.61 4.27
C GLY A 144 9.90 3.38 4.07
N TRP A 145 9.62 2.63 3.02
CA TRP A 145 10.51 1.58 2.56
C TRP A 145 11.73 2.18 1.87
N ARG A 146 12.92 1.65 2.16
CA ARG A 146 14.20 2.21 1.72
C ARG A 146 14.87 1.32 0.70
N LEU A 147 15.45 1.90 -0.34
CA LEU A 147 16.17 1.16 -1.36
C LEU A 147 17.47 0.56 -0.79
N LEU A 148 17.70 -0.73 -1.03
CA LEU A 148 18.95 -1.42 -0.70
C LEU A 148 19.98 -1.16 -1.80
N SER A 149 20.60 0.02 -1.82
CA SER A 149 21.68 0.36 -2.75
C SER A 149 23.04 0.08 -2.12
N ALA A 150 23.94 -0.60 -2.83
CA ALA A 150 25.33 -0.81 -2.41
C ALA A 150 26.14 0.51 -2.33
N LYS A 151 25.60 1.62 -2.86
CA LYS A 151 26.19 2.95 -2.75
C LYS A 151 25.22 3.84 -1.99
N ALA A 152 25.64 4.25 -0.78
CA ALA A 152 24.87 5.06 0.17
C ALA A 152 24.39 6.43 -0.38
N TRP A 153 24.94 6.90 -1.50
CA TRP A 153 24.75 8.28 -1.99
C TRP A 153 24.13 8.41 -3.39
N LYS A 154 23.45 7.39 -3.94
CA LYS A 154 22.65 7.61 -5.15
C LYS A 154 21.39 8.40 -4.80
N SER A 155 21.03 9.36 -5.66
CA SER A 155 19.79 10.14 -5.56
C SER A 155 18.63 9.21 -5.20
N MET A 156 17.85 9.58 -4.17
CA MET A 156 16.72 8.77 -3.74
C MET A 156 15.85 8.43 -4.95
N ASP A 157 15.54 7.13 -5.09
CA ASP A 157 14.63 6.63 -6.11
C ASP A 157 13.31 7.41 -6.02
N PRO A 158 12.73 7.88 -7.15
CA PRO A 158 11.45 8.56 -7.19
C PRO A 158 10.39 7.89 -6.31
N PHE A 159 10.32 6.56 -6.33
CA PHE A 159 9.38 5.79 -5.51
C PHE A 159 9.61 5.94 -3.99
N THR A 160 10.87 5.90 -3.55
CA THR A 160 11.22 6.12 -2.12
C THR A 160 10.96 7.56 -1.71
N THR A 161 11.20 8.50 -2.63
CA THR A 161 10.99 9.94 -2.40
C THR A 161 9.50 10.26 -2.28
N GLU A 162 8.66 9.70 -3.15
CA GLU A 162 7.21 9.87 -3.10
C GLU A 162 6.61 9.27 -1.83
N ASP A 163 7.05 8.08 -1.41
CA ASP A 163 6.58 7.47 -0.18
C ASP A 163 6.98 8.29 1.06
N ASN A 164 8.18 8.87 1.08
CA ASN A 164 8.63 9.72 2.19
C ASN A 164 7.99 11.12 2.19
N LYS A 165 7.53 11.63 1.05
CA LYS A 165 6.81 12.91 0.97
C LYS A 165 5.38 12.83 1.54
N LYS A 166 4.82 11.63 1.71
CA LYS A 166 3.46 11.46 2.25
C LYS A 166 3.46 11.74 3.75
N GLU A 167 3.04 12.94 4.13
CA GLU A 167 2.82 13.25 5.54
C GLU A 167 1.63 12.45 6.08
N ILE A 168 1.92 11.53 7.00
CA ILE A 168 0.88 10.83 7.76
C ILE A 168 0.48 11.73 8.93
N GLN A 169 -0.72 12.30 8.86
CA GLN A 169 -1.27 13.07 9.98
C GLN A 169 -1.52 12.14 11.19
N PHE A 170 -0.90 12.47 12.32
CA PHE A 170 -1.07 11.75 13.57
C PHE A 170 -1.72 12.64 14.63
N HIS A 171 -2.91 12.25 15.08
CA HIS A 171 -3.61 12.92 16.17
C HIS A 171 -3.30 12.22 17.52
N PHE A 172 -3.05 12.99 18.58
CA PHE A 172 -2.68 12.44 19.90
C PHE A 172 -3.79 11.53 20.49
N SER A 173 -5.06 11.97 20.43
CA SER A 173 -6.20 11.18 20.89
C SER A 173 -6.40 9.90 20.06
N LYS A 174 -6.35 8.74 20.73
CA LYS A 174 -6.64 7.43 20.15
C LYS A 174 -8.05 7.34 19.58
N LEU A 175 -9.05 7.93 20.24
CA LEU A 175 -10.44 7.93 19.79
C LEU A 175 -10.58 8.67 18.46
N LYS A 176 -9.95 9.85 18.36
CA LYS A 176 -9.97 10.64 17.12
C LYS A 176 -9.30 9.88 15.98
N ARG A 177 -8.16 9.23 16.24
CA ARG A 177 -7.51 8.37 15.23
C ARG A 177 -8.37 7.22 14.75
N LYS A 178 -9.13 6.56 15.64
CA LYS A 178 -10.07 5.50 15.23
C LYS A 178 -11.16 6.06 14.30
N GLN A 179 -11.75 7.20 14.66
CA GLN A 179 -12.73 7.91 13.82
C GLN A 179 -12.12 8.32 12.47
N ASP A 180 -10.91 8.88 12.45
CA ASP A 180 -10.24 9.28 11.21
C ASP A 180 -9.93 8.08 10.30
N VAL A 181 -9.64 6.90 10.87
CA VAL A 181 -9.49 5.65 10.12
C VAL A 181 -10.81 5.23 9.49
N GLU A 182 -11.92 5.29 10.23
CA GLU A 182 -13.26 4.98 9.72
C GLU A 182 -13.68 5.95 8.60
N VAL A 183 -13.50 7.25 8.81
CA VAL A 183 -13.75 8.27 7.78
C VAL A 183 -12.92 8.01 6.52
N ARG A 184 -11.64 7.64 6.67
CA ARG A 184 -10.77 7.31 5.55
C ARG A 184 -11.20 6.01 4.84
N ARG A 185 -11.69 5.01 5.57
CA ARG A 185 -12.25 3.76 5.00
C ARG A 185 -13.50 4.07 4.19
N LYS A 186 -14.45 4.82 4.75
CA LYS A 186 -15.66 5.27 4.06
C LYS A 186 -15.33 6.04 2.78
N ARG A 187 -14.38 6.98 2.84
CA ARG A 187 -13.93 7.73 1.65
C ARG A 187 -13.39 6.82 0.56
N LYS A 188 -12.52 5.87 0.91
CA LYS A 188 -11.98 4.90 -0.05
C LYS A 188 -13.06 4.02 -0.68
N LYS A 189 -14.06 3.59 0.10
CA LYS A 189 -15.22 2.83 -0.41
C LYS A 189 -15.99 3.64 -1.45
N ILE A 190 -16.25 4.92 -1.17
CA ILE A 190 -16.92 5.84 -2.10
C ILE A 190 -16.08 6.07 -3.36
N GLU A 191 -14.78 6.34 -3.23
CA GLU A 191 -13.87 6.50 -4.37
C GLU A 191 -13.82 5.25 -5.24
N TRP A 192 -13.78 4.07 -4.63
CA TRP A 192 -13.85 2.80 -5.35
C TRP A 192 -15.18 2.65 -6.09
N LEU A 193 -16.30 2.95 -5.44
CA LEU A 193 -17.63 2.91 -6.06
C LEU A 193 -17.71 3.86 -7.26
N LYS A 194 -17.23 5.11 -7.12
CA LYS A 194 -17.15 6.09 -8.22
C LYS A 194 -16.35 5.53 -9.38
N LYS A 195 -15.18 4.95 -9.12
CA LYS A 195 -14.33 4.35 -10.16
C LYS A 195 -15.02 3.17 -10.85
N MET A 196 -15.69 2.31 -10.09
CA MET A 196 -16.46 1.18 -10.64
C MET A 196 -17.61 1.68 -11.52
N TYR A 197 -18.29 2.75 -11.11
CA TYR A 197 -19.33 3.39 -11.89
C TYR A 197 -18.80 3.98 -13.19
N SER A 198 -17.75 4.81 -13.14
CA SER A 198 -17.15 5.45 -14.33
C SER A 198 -16.57 4.46 -15.33
N SER A 199 -16.03 3.32 -14.84
CA SER A 199 -15.52 2.26 -15.70
C SER A 199 -16.62 1.35 -16.26
N GLY A 200 -17.89 1.65 -15.97
CA GLY A 200 -19.03 0.81 -16.31
C GLY A 200 -18.96 -0.57 -15.68
N SER A 201 -18.08 -0.83 -14.71
CA SER A 201 -17.83 -2.18 -14.18
C SER A 201 -18.79 -2.58 -13.05
N LEU A 202 -19.83 -1.79 -12.78
CA LEU A 202 -20.89 -2.11 -11.81
C LEU A 202 -21.94 -3.10 -12.34
N TRP A 203 -21.64 -3.85 -13.39
CA TRP A 203 -22.53 -4.90 -13.87
C TRP A 203 -22.67 -6.00 -12.81
N VAL A 204 -23.81 -5.97 -12.13
CA VAL A 204 -24.32 -7.08 -11.34
C VAL A 204 -24.52 -8.25 -12.30
N ARG A 205 -23.76 -9.33 -12.14
CA ARG A 205 -23.86 -10.56 -12.96
C ARG A 205 -25.09 -11.41 -12.59
N THR A 206 -26.19 -10.76 -12.25
CA THR A 206 -27.46 -11.42 -11.92
C THR A 206 -28.36 -11.35 -13.15
N GLY A 207 -29.05 -12.45 -13.47
CA GLY A 207 -29.90 -12.54 -14.66
C GLY A 207 -31.19 -11.71 -14.63
N ASP A 208 -31.46 -10.97 -13.55
CA ASP A 208 -32.67 -10.18 -13.38
C ASP A 208 -32.42 -8.69 -13.76
N PRO A 209 -33.01 -8.20 -14.86
CA PRO A 209 -32.84 -6.83 -15.33
C PRO A 209 -33.46 -5.76 -14.40
N THR A 210 -34.33 -6.16 -13.46
CA THR A 210 -34.96 -5.22 -12.52
C THR A 210 -33.97 -4.84 -11.40
N ILE A 211 -33.23 -5.83 -10.91
CA ILE A 211 -32.24 -5.69 -9.85
C ILE A 211 -31.05 -4.84 -10.34
N THR A 212 -30.64 -4.99 -11.60
CA THR A 212 -29.55 -4.20 -12.18
C THR A 212 -29.89 -2.71 -12.24
N ILE A 213 -31.11 -2.36 -12.64
CA ILE A 213 -31.60 -0.96 -12.70
C ILE A 213 -31.67 -0.34 -11.30
N LEU A 214 -32.14 -1.09 -10.31
CA LEU A 214 -32.20 -0.63 -8.90
C LEU A 214 -30.80 -0.30 -8.35
N ILE A 215 -29.83 -1.19 -8.58
CA ILE A 215 -28.46 -1.00 -8.12
C ILE A 215 -27.79 0.17 -8.85
N GLN A 216 -28.05 0.32 -10.15
CA GLN A 216 -27.56 1.46 -10.92
C GLN A 216 -28.10 2.79 -10.37
N ARG A 217 -29.42 2.89 -10.16
CA ARG A 217 -30.05 4.10 -9.58
C ARG A 217 -29.56 4.42 -8.17
N ALA A 218 -29.36 3.39 -7.34
CA ALA A 218 -28.81 3.56 -5.99
C ALA A 218 -27.35 4.05 -6.03
N ALA A 219 -26.53 3.53 -6.95
CA ALA A 219 -25.16 4.00 -7.16
C ALA A 219 -25.12 5.45 -7.65
N GLU A 220 -25.97 5.82 -8.61
CA GLU A 220 -26.13 7.19 -9.11
C GLU A 220 -26.50 8.17 -7.99
N GLY A 221 -27.45 7.79 -7.13
CA GLY A 221 -27.87 8.61 -5.99
C GLY A 221 -26.76 8.84 -4.96
N ILE A 222 -25.94 7.83 -4.67
CA ILE A 222 -24.78 7.94 -3.76
C ILE A 222 -23.71 8.86 -4.38
N ILE A 223 -23.45 8.73 -5.69
CA ILE A 223 -22.46 9.55 -6.39
C ILE A 223 -22.89 11.02 -6.40
N ASP A 224 -24.15 11.31 -6.77
CA ASP A 224 -24.71 12.67 -6.78
C ASP A 224 -24.70 13.32 -5.38
N ALA A 225 -25.05 12.57 -4.34
CA ALA A 225 -24.99 13.04 -2.95
C ALA A 225 -23.55 13.40 -2.51
N THR A 226 -22.55 12.67 -3.01
CA THR A 226 -21.14 12.95 -2.69
C THR A 226 -20.56 14.11 -3.50
N GLU A 227 -21.06 14.39 -4.71
CA GLU A 227 -20.61 15.51 -5.55
C GLU A 227 -21.17 16.85 -5.08
N LYS A 228 -22.38 16.85 -4.51
CA LYS A 228 -23.04 18.05 -3.95
C LYS A 228 -22.52 18.44 -2.54
N GLU A 229 -21.33 18.00 -2.16
CA GLU A 229 -20.72 18.16 -0.83
C GLU A 229 -21.57 17.68 0.37
N ARG A 230 -22.71 17.01 0.13
CA ARG A 230 -23.50 16.28 1.14
C ARG A 230 -22.92 14.87 1.41
N ALA A 231 -21.60 14.74 1.31
CA ALA A 231 -20.89 13.49 1.57
C ALA A 231 -21.01 13.02 3.04
N GLN A 232 -21.38 13.94 3.94
CA GLN A 232 -21.69 13.63 5.34
C GLN A 232 -22.97 12.81 5.49
N ASP A 233 -23.94 12.99 4.60
CA ASP A 233 -25.31 12.44 4.69
C ASP A 233 -25.41 11.00 4.18
N VAL A 234 -24.50 10.59 3.29
CA VAL A 234 -24.43 9.19 2.79
C VAL A 234 -23.99 8.29 3.94
N MET A 235 -24.80 7.32 4.34
CA MET A 235 -24.44 6.45 5.45
C MET A 235 -23.48 5.34 5.00
N GLU A 236 -22.54 4.94 5.87
CA GLU A 236 -21.57 3.89 5.51
C GLU A 236 -22.24 2.55 5.18
N TRP A 237 -23.35 2.23 5.87
CA TRP A 237 -24.10 1.00 5.65
C TRP A 237 -24.76 0.95 4.27
N GLU A 238 -25.20 2.09 3.71
CA GLU A 238 -25.79 2.17 2.35
C GLU A 238 -24.75 1.82 1.29
N VAL A 239 -23.53 2.33 1.47
CA VAL A 239 -22.39 2.02 0.60
C VAL A 239 -21.99 0.57 0.75
N ASP A 240 -21.89 0.05 1.98
CA ASP A 240 -21.53 -1.35 2.23
C ASP A 240 -22.56 -2.33 1.69
N GLU A 241 -23.84 -2.01 1.80
CA GLU A 241 -24.91 -2.80 1.23
C GLU A 241 -24.81 -2.80 -0.31
N LEU A 242 -24.64 -1.64 -0.94
CA LEU A 242 -24.50 -1.56 -2.39
C LEU A 242 -23.23 -2.27 -2.91
N LEU A 243 -22.12 -2.17 -2.16
CA LEU A 243 -20.89 -2.93 -2.42
C LEU A 243 -21.09 -4.43 -2.24
N LYS A 244 -21.87 -4.85 -1.24
CA LYS A 244 -22.22 -6.25 -1.03
C LYS A 244 -23.04 -6.74 -2.22
N TRP A 245 -24.12 -6.06 -2.59
CA TRP A 245 -24.97 -6.43 -3.73
C TRP A 245 -24.21 -6.50 -5.06
N THR A 246 -23.25 -5.60 -5.29
CA THR A 246 -22.40 -5.62 -6.49
C THR A 246 -21.33 -6.72 -6.46
N ASN A 247 -20.85 -7.13 -5.28
CA ASN A 247 -19.80 -8.14 -5.08
C ASN A 247 -20.31 -9.50 -4.57
N VAL A 248 -21.63 -9.75 -4.47
CA VAL A 248 -22.21 -11.00 -3.92
C VAL A 248 -21.89 -12.25 -4.75
N LEU A 249 -21.13 -12.13 -5.84
CA LEU A 249 -20.52 -13.27 -6.52
C LEU A 249 -18.99 -13.21 -6.50
N ASP A 250 -18.46 -14.17 -5.73
CA ASP A 250 -17.15 -14.81 -5.77
C ASP A 250 -15.95 -14.14 -5.07
N TYR A 251 -15.93 -14.23 -3.73
CA TYR A 251 -14.69 -14.59 -3.02
C TYR A 251 -15.06 -15.56 -1.90
N GLY A 252 -14.78 -16.85 -2.08
CA GLY A 252 -15.00 -17.88 -1.07
C GLY A 252 -14.49 -17.44 0.31
N ASP A 253 -15.25 -17.76 1.37
CA ASP A 253 -15.05 -17.31 2.75
C ASP A 253 -13.60 -17.46 3.29
N GLN A 254 -12.76 -18.28 2.64
CA GLN A 254 -11.33 -18.44 2.91
C GLN A 254 -10.50 -17.15 2.89
N TRP A 255 -10.84 -16.15 2.06
CA TRP A 255 -9.98 -14.96 1.95
C TRP A 255 -9.99 -14.10 3.23
N LYS A 256 -11.11 -14.11 3.99
CA LYS A 256 -11.22 -13.41 5.28
C LYS A 256 -10.25 -13.99 6.31
N GLU A 257 -9.97 -15.28 6.25
CA GLU A 257 -8.98 -15.93 7.12
C GLU A 257 -7.54 -15.52 6.76
N ILE A 258 -7.25 -15.32 5.46
CA ILE A 258 -5.90 -15.00 4.96
C ILE A 258 -5.58 -13.49 5.07
N ALA A 259 -6.59 -12.62 5.01
CA ALA A 259 -6.41 -11.16 4.94
C ALA A 259 -6.35 -10.46 6.32
N THR A 260 -6.61 -11.16 7.42
CA THR A 260 -6.43 -10.59 8.76
C THR A 260 -4.98 -10.74 9.19
N SER A 261 -4.41 -9.67 9.76
CA SER A 261 -3.02 -9.61 10.25
C SER A 261 -2.77 -10.47 11.50
N ASN A 262 -3.53 -11.54 11.71
CA ASN A 262 -3.07 -12.60 12.60
C ASN A 262 -1.84 -13.23 11.95
N THR A 263 -0.86 -13.55 12.80
CA THR A 263 0.45 -14.09 12.44
C THR A 263 0.34 -15.12 11.32
N SER A 264 0.83 -14.74 10.13
CA SER A 264 1.02 -15.62 8.98
C SER A 264 1.87 -16.85 9.30
N ASP A 265 2.51 -16.87 10.47
CA ASP A 265 3.29 -17.97 11.01
C ASP A 265 2.47 -19.22 11.34
N ASN A 266 1.14 -19.10 11.52
CA ASN A 266 0.27 -20.24 11.86
C ASN A 266 -0.47 -20.89 10.67
N TYR A 267 -0.29 -20.39 9.45
CA TYR A 267 -0.97 -20.96 8.28
C TYR A 267 -0.17 -22.14 7.70
N MET A 268 -0.46 -23.34 8.20
CA MET A 268 -0.06 -24.58 7.54
C MET A 268 -0.99 -24.80 6.35
N GLY A 269 -0.53 -24.45 5.15
CA GLY A 269 -1.28 -24.68 3.91
C GLY A 269 -1.72 -26.16 3.81
N LYS A 270 -2.94 -26.40 3.33
CA LYS A 270 -3.36 -27.74 2.96
C LYS A 270 -2.47 -28.21 1.81
N LEU A 271 -1.64 -29.22 2.09
CA LEU A 271 -0.98 -30.01 1.06
C LEU A 271 -2.08 -30.60 0.16
N LEU A 272 -2.04 -30.23 -1.12
CA LEU A 272 -2.59 -31.03 -2.20
C LEU A 272 -1.54 -32.07 -2.58
#